data_AF-A0A2M8S6E5-F1
#
_entry.id   AF-A0A2M8S6E5-F1
#
_cell.length_a   1.000
_cell.length_b   1.000
_cell.length_c   1.000
_cell.angle_alpha   90.00
_cell.angle_beta   90.00
_cell.angle_gamma   90.00
#
_symmetry.space_group_name_H-M   'P 1'
#
loop_
_entity.id
_entity.type
_entity.pdbx_description
1 polymer ?
#
loop_
_entity_poly.entity_id
_entity_poly.type
_entity_poly.pdbx_seq_one_letter_code
_entity_poly.pdbx_strand_id
1 'polypeptide(L)'
;MKWALWLGRILARQLAPQGLVNLAVEVWPHVWKRIPPDQRVGFLKSAAEKYLGTFLGDLNREERVALMNALLPIAAREFPLSEIDFLSAFTAPGDRYNPENLDE
;
A
#
# COMPACT_ATOMS: atom_id res chain seq x y z
N MET A 1 -23.33 4.69 9.12
CA MET A 1 -22.18 4.54 8.18
C MET A 1 -22.15 5.53 7.00
N LYS A 2 -23.30 5.97 6.42
CA LYS A 2 -23.31 6.93 5.28
C LYS A 2 -22.79 8.36 5.58
N TRP A 3 -22.92 8.82 6.83
CA TRP A 3 -22.49 10.16 7.24
C TRP A 3 -20.97 10.36 7.26
N ALA A 4 -20.19 9.35 7.63
CA ALA A 4 -18.73 9.45 7.66
C ALA A 4 -18.14 9.60 6.24
N LEU A 5 -18.68 8.85 5.27
CA LEU A 5 -18.31 8.97 3.87
C LEU A 5 -18.70 10.33 3.28
N TRP A 6 -19.84 10.87 3.68
CA TRP A 6 -20.31 12.19 3.26
C TRP A 6 -19.40 13.31 3.81
N LEU A 7 -19.04 13.27 5.10
CA LEU A 7 -18.09 14.18 5.72
C LEU A 7 -16.70 14.09 5.07
N GLY A 8 -16.22 12.87 4.80
CA GLY A 8 -14.96 12.67 4.08
C GLY A 8 -14.96 13.32 2.70
N ARG A 9 -16.08 13.23 1.97
CA ARG A 9 -16.22 13.83 0.63
C ARG A 9 -16.31 15.35 0.65
N ILE A 10 -16.86 15.94 1.72
CA ILE A 10 -16.89 17.40 1.91
C ILE A 10 -15.52 17.94 2.28
N LEU A 11 -14.83 17.28 3.21
CA LEU A 11 -13.48 17.63 3.61
C LEU A 11 -12.51 17.56 2.42
N ALA A 12 -12.64 16.51 1.58
CA ALA A 12 -11.89 16.38 0.33
C ALA A 12 -12.12 17.52 -0.67
N ARG A 13 -13.27 18.22 -0.61
CA ARG A 13 -13.58 19.36 -1.48
C ARG A 13 -13.17 20.71 -0.89
N GLN A 14 -13.15 20.86 0.43
CA GLN A 14 -12.87 22.14 1.08
C GLN A 14 -11.42 22.31 1.51
N LEU A 15 -10.70 21.22 1.77
CA LEU A 15 -9.30 21.30 2.17
C LEU A 15 -8.38 21.40 0.97
N ALA A 16 -7.40 22.30 1.05
CA ALA A 16 -6.28 22.32 0.12
C ALA A 16 -5.57 20.95 0.11
N PRO A 17 -4.93 20.54 -1.00
CA PRO A 17 -4.26 19.24 -1.10
C PRO A 17 -3.30 18.94 0.05
N GLN A 18 -2.55 19.96 0.50
CA GLN A 18 -1.65 19.83 1.66
C GLN A 18 -2.39 19.57 2.98
N GLY A 19 -3.56 20.19 3.17
CA GLY A 19 -4.40 19.97 4.34
C GLY A 19 -4.98 18.55 4.40
N LEU A 20 -5.27 17.96 3.24
CA LEU A 20 -5.70 16.56 3.15
C LEU A 20 -4.59 15.58 3.53
N VAL A 21 -3.36 15.83 3.07
CA VAL A 21 -2.19 15.02 3.43
C VAL A 21 -1.94 15.10 4.94
N ASN A 22 -1.94 16.29 5.52
CA ASN A 22 -1.72 16.48 6.95
C ASN A 22 -2.78 15.76 7.79
N LEU A 23 -4.06 15.87 7.42
CA LEU A 23 -5.15 15.20 8.11
C LEU A 23 -5.01 13.68 8.01
N ALA A 24 -4.66 13.14 6.84
CA ALA A 24 -4.42 11.72 6.69
C ALA A 24 -3.28 11.23 7.59
N VAL A 25 -2.16 11.97 7.64
CA VAL A 25 -1.00 11.65 8.48
C VAL A 25 -1.32 11.71 9.97
N GLU A 26 -2.14 12.67 10.41
CA GLU A 26 -2.51 12.84 11.82
C GLU A 26 -3.53 11.80 12.30
N VAL A 27 -4.49 11.45 11.45
CA VAL A 27 -5.52 10.46 11.77
C VAL A 27 -4.98 9.03 11.70
N TRP A 28 -3.99 8.77 10.84
CA TRP A 28 -3.47 7.42 10.60
C TRP A 28 -2.97 6.70 11.88
N PRO A 29 -2.17 7.31 12.77
CA PRO A 29 -1.75 6.68 14.03
C PRO A 29 -2.92 6.27 14.94
N HIS A 30 -4.02 7.03 14.92
CA HIS A 30 -5.21 6.74 15.72
C HIS A 30 -5.97 5.53 15.17
N VAL A 31 -6.04 5.41 13.84
CA VAL A 31 -6.59 4.23 13.18
C VAL A 31 -5.73 3.00 13.49
N TRP A 32 -4.40 3.12 13.39
CA TRP A 32 -3.46 2.05 13.68
C TRP A 32 -3.59 1.47 15.08
N LYS A 33 -3.76 2.34 16.11
CA LYS A 33 -3.96 1.93 17.50
C LYS A 33 -5.22 1.08 17.74
N ARG A 34 -6.23 1.19 16.86
CA ARG A 34 -7.48 0.42 16.97
C ARG A 34 -7.38 -0.97 16.35
N ILE A 35 -6.32 -1.27 15.59
CA ILE A 35 -6.15 -2.56 14.92
C ILE A 35 -5.48 -3.54 15.91
N PRO A 36 -6.13 -4.69 16.20
CA PRO A 36 -5.56 -5.74 17.03
C PRO A 36 -4.18 -6.18 16.51
N PRO A 37 -3.18 -6.41 17.40
CA PRO A 37 -1.82 -6.75 16.98
C PRO A 37 -1.72 -7.94 16.01
N ASP A 38 -2.53 -8.98 16.23
CA ASP A 38 -2.66 -10.18 15.41
C ASP A 38 -3.20 -9.91 14.00
N GLN A 39 -3.91 -8.81 13.80
CA GLN A 39 -4.53 -8.43 12.52
C GLN A 39 -3.73 -7.40 11.74
N ARG A 40 -2.71 -6.78 12.35
CA ARG A 40 -1.95 -5.66 11.75
C ARG A 40 -1.30 -6.03 10.42
N VAL A 41 -0.68 -7.21 10.35
CA VAL A 41 -0.02 -7.69 9.13
C VAL A 41 -1.05 -7.91 8.02
N GLY A 42 -2.15 -8.60 8.32
CA GLY A 42 -3.23 -8.84 7.35
C GLY A 42 -3.90 -7.56 6.87
N PHE A 43 -4.05 -6.56 7.75
CA PHE A 43 -4.57 -5.24 7.40
C PHE A 43 -3.63 -4.51 6.42
N LEU A 44 -2.33 -4.44 6.72
CA LEU A 44 -1.35 -3.78 5.85
C LEU A 44 -1.25 -4.47 4.48
N LYS A 45 -1.25 -5.81 4.47
CA LYS A 45 -1.29 -6.60 3.23
C LYS A 45 -2.53 -6.26 2.40
N SER A 46 -3.72 -6.29 3.01
CA SER A 46 -4.97 -5.97 2.33
C SER A 46 -5.02 -4.54 1.81
N ALA A 47 -4.48 -3.59 2.56
CA ALA A 47 -4.40 -2.20 2.15
C ALA A 47 -3.48 -2.03 0.94
N ALA A 48 -2.31 -2.68 0.95
CA ALA A 48 -1.38 -2.68 -0.17
C ALA A 48 -2.02 -3.32 -1.42
N GLU A 49 -2.59 -4.53 -1.30
CA GLU A 49 -3.23 -5.22 -2.43
C GLU A 49 -4.37 -4.41 -3.07
N LYS A 50 -5.21 -3.77 -2.26
CA LYS A 50 -6.38 -3.04 -2.75
C LYS A 50 -6.08 -1.65 -3.30
N TYR A 51 -5.12 -0.93 -2.70
CA TYR A 51 -4.95 0.50 -2.98
C TYR A 51 -3.62 0.85 -3.62
N LEU A 52 -2.57 0.03 -3.48
CA LEU A 52 -1.28 0.33 -4.09
C LEU A 52 -1.39 0.40 -5.61
N GLY A 53 -2.14 -0.51 -6.22
CA GLY A 53 -2.43 -0.47 -7.66
C GLY A 53 -3.11 0.82 -8.09
N THR A 54 -4.03 1.37 -7.28
CA THR A 54 -4.68 2.65 -7.55
C THR A 54 -3.69 3.82 -7.47
N PHE A 55 -2.83 3.85 -6.45
CA PHE A 55 -1.82 4.92 -6.32
C PHE A 55 -0.77 4.89 -7.44
N LEU A 56 -0.42 3.70 -7.92
CA LEU A 56 0.54 3.53 -9.01
C LEU A 56 -0.09 3.70 -10.39
N GLY A 57 -1.42 3.56 -10.50
CA GLY A 57 -2.15 3.57 -11.78
C GLY A 57 -1.92 4.84 -12.61
N ASP A 58 -1.83 5.99 -11.94
CA ASP A 58 -1.62 7.29 -12.57
C ASP A 58 -0.13 7.61 -12.84
N LEU A 59 0.80 6.78 -12.33
CA LEU A 59 2.23 6.97 -12.50
C LEU A 59 2.75 6.22 -13.74
N ASN A 60 3.54 6.92 -14.55
CA ASN A 60 4.29 6.32 -15.63
C ASN A 60 5.45 5.45 -15.11
N ARG A 61 6.12 4.72 -16.01
CA ARG A 61 7.19 3.78 -15.62
C ARG A 61 8.34 4.47 -14.88
N GLU A 62 8.75 5.65 -15.33
CA GLU A 62 9.85 6.41 -14.73
C GLU A 62 9.48 6.91 -13.33
N GLU A 63 8.26 7.42 -13.17
CA GLU A 63 7.73 7.89 -11.88
C GLU A 63 7.60 6.75 -10.88
N ARG A 64 7.18 5.55 -11.32
CA ARG A 64 7.15 4.36 -10.47
C ARG A 64 8.54 3.96 -9.99
N VAL A 65 9.55 4.02 -10.87
CA VAL A 65 10.95 3.75 -10.51
C VAL A 65 11.48 4.80 -9.55
N ALA A 66 11.21 6.09 -9.80
CA ALA A 66 11.61 7.18 -8.92
C ALA A 66 10.98 7.04 -7.53
N LEU A 67 9.69 6.70 -7.45
CA LEU A 67 9.00 6.41 -6.20
C LEU A 67 9.63 5.23 -5.46
N MET A 68 9.90 4.12 -6.15
CA MET A 68 10.54 2.96 -5.53
C MET A 68 11.93 3.32 -4.99
N ASN A 69 12.75 4.05 -5.75
CA ASN A 69 14.06 4.51 -5.31
C ASN A 69 13.99 5.44 -4.08
N ALA A 70 12.92 6.23 -3.94
CA ALA A 70 12.70 7.05 -2.76
C ALA A 70 12.25 6.20 -1.54
N LEU A 71 11.51 5.12 -1.76
CA LEU A 71 11.00 4.25 -0.71
C LEU A 71 12.02 3.23 -0.20
N LEU A 72 12.92 2.74 -1.06
CA LEU A 72 13.91 1.71 -0.72
C LEU A 72 14.79 2.06 0.49
N PRO A 73 15.36 3.27 0.61
CA PRO A 73 16.15 3.64 1.79
C PRO A 73 15.33 3.63 3.08
N ILE A 74 14.06 4.03 3.01
CA ILE A 74 13.14 4.01 4.16
C ILE A 74 12.86 2.56 4.55
N ALA A 75 12.54 1.71 3.57
CA ALA A 75 12.31 0.30 3.81
C ALA A 75 13.54 -0.39 4.40
N ALA A 76 14.74 -0.09 3.89
CA ALA A 76 15.99 -0.66 4.39
C ALA A 76 16.30 -0.27 5.85
N ARG A 77 15.79 0.87 6.32
CA ARG A 77 15.96 1.32 7.70
C ARG A 77 14.98 0.64 8.66
N GLU A 78 13.74 0.43 8.23
CA GLU A 78 12.65 -0.01 9.10
C GLU A 78 12.43 -1.54 9.07
N PHE A 79 12.82 -2.21 7.98
CA PHE A 79 12.70 -3.66 7.85
C PHE A 79 14.05 -4.35 8.07
N PRO A 80 14.08 -5.48 8.79
CA PRO A 80 15.29 -6.29 8.94
C PRO A 80 15.59 -7.02 7.64
N LEU A 81 16.16 -6.33 6.65
CA LEU A 81 16.41 -6.89 5.31
C LEU A 81 17.27 -8.16 5.32
N SER A 82 18.15 -8.31 6.33
CA SER A 82 18.98 -9.50 6.53
C SER A 82 18.19 -10.76 6.90
N GLU A 83 16.97 -10.59 7.41
CA GLU A 83 16.09 -11.68 7.82
C GLU A 83 15.02 -11.99 6.76
N ILE A 84 14.94 -11.17 5.70
CA ILE A 84 14.00 -11.40 4.60
C ILE A 84 14.53 -12.53 3.74
N ASP A 85 13.81 -13.65 3.75
CA ASP A 85 13.99 -14.70 2.77
C ASP A 85 13.32 -14.31 1.45
N PHE A 86 14.11 -13.73 0.54
CA PHE A 86 13.65 -13.33 -0.79
C PHE A 86 13.18 -14.51 -1.65
N LEU A 87 13.66 -15.73 -1.39
CA LEU A 87 13.28 -16.92 -2.16
C LEU A 87 11.86 -17.38 -1.82
N SER A 88 11.44 -17.28 -0.55
CA SER A 88 10.06 -17.54 -0.16
C SER A 88 9.13 -16.35 -0.45
N ALA A 89 9.63 -15.11 -0.37
CA ALA A 89 8.84 -13.91 -0.65
C ALA A 89 8.50 -13.75 -2.15
N PHE A 90 9.42 -14.16 -3.03
CA PHE A 90 9.24 -14.16 -4.47
C PHE A 90 9.36 -15.59 -4.99
N THR A 91 8.37 -16.43 -4.68
CA THR A 91 8.22 -17.73 -5.36
C THR A 91 8.30 -17.49 -6.88
N ALA A 92 9.16 -18.25 -7.55
CA ALA A 92 9.61 -17.99 -8.91
C ALA A 92 8.45 -17.71 -9.90
N PRO A 93 8.69 -16.97 -11.01
CA PRO A 93 7.67 -16.61 -12.00
C PRO A 93 6.92 -17.78 -12.66
N GLY A 94 7.29 -19.03 -12.37
CA GLY A 94 6.73 -20.24 -12.97
C GLY A 94 5.27 -20.54 -12.59
N ASP A 95 4.75 -20.04 -11.47
CA ASP A 95 3.34 -20.28 -11.09
C ASP A 95 2.35 -19.29 -11.73
N ARG A 96 2.83 -18.20 -12.35
CA ARG A 96 1.98 -17.24 -13.07
C ARG A 96 1.98 -17.40 -14.58
N TYR A 97 2.82 -18.30 -15.10
CA TYR A 97 2.86 -18.65 -16.52
C TYR A 97 2.96 -20.16 -16.63
N ASN A 98 1.85 -20.86 -16.37
CA ASN A 98 1.70 -22.23 -16.83
C ASN A 98 1.08 -22.19 -18.24
N PRO A 99 1.87 -22.37 -19.32
CA PRO A 99 1.33 -22.46 -20.68
C PRO A 99 0.50 -23.74 -20.91
N GLU A 100 0.44 -24.68 -19.94
CA GLU A 100 -0.35 -25.91 -20.06
C GLU A 100 -1.85 -25.73 -19.74
N ASN A 101 -2.30 -24.55 -19.30
CA ASN A 101 -3.73 -24.26 -19.10
C ASN A 101 -4.39 -23.54 -20.30
N LEU A 102 -3.89 -23.74 -21.51
CA LEU A 102 -4.55 -23.24 -22.73
C LEU A 102 -5.28 -24.32 -23.52
N ASP A 103 -5.21 -25.58 -23.11
CA ASP A 103 -5.97 -26.67 -23.72
C ASP A 103 -6.46 -27.69 -22.66
N GLU A 104 -7.51 -27.33 -21.91
CA GLU A 104 -8.53 -28.28 -21.41
C GLU A 104 -9.90 -27.60 -21.28
#